data_AF-A0A923U9B3-F1
#
_entry.id   AF-A0A923U9B3-F1
#
_cell.length_a   1.000
_cell.length_b   1.000
_cell.length_c   1.000
_cell.angle_alpha   90.00
_cell.angle_beta   90.00
_cell.angle_gamma   90.00
#
_symmetry.space_group_name_H-M   'P 1'
#
loop_
_entity.id
_entity.type
_entity.pdbx_description
1 polymer ?
#
loop_
_entity_poly.entity_id
_entity_poly.type
_entity_poly.pdbx_seq_one_letter_code
_entity_poly.pdbx_strand_id
1 'polypeptide(L)'
;MTIGSDIEAMLDRAIADVFHGEFVTRDDVSDDPTWIRGVEVISRTREDRIVIIRAGRAWIGGFIPQLGIGAQMVDEDDDIAYKEEESRKLCRALHSYLEGGGRVTQRRRLFGRGSTSELAIEVDGFEWRFGHRSCVWAHPV
;
A
#
# COMPACT_ATOMS: atom_id res chain seq x y z
N MET A 1 20.72 -16.96 1.47
CA MET A 1 19.52 -16.12 1.32
C MET A 1 19.01 -15.83 2.72
N THR A 2 18.71 -14.57 3.03
CA THR A 2 18.17 -14.17 4.35
C THR A 2 16.74 -13.71 4.16
N ILE A 3 15.89 -13.84 5.19
CA ILE A 3 14.49 -13.41 5.14
C ILE A 3 14.36 -11.94 4.67
N GLY A 4 15.31 -11.07 5.05
CA GLY A 4 15.35 -9.68 4.55
C GLY A 4 15.50 -9.60 3.02
N SER A 5 16.49 -10.28 2.45
CA SER A 5 16.70 -10.32 0.99
C SER A 5 15.53 -10.95 0.23
N ASP A 6 14.82 -11.91 0.85
CA ASP A 6 13.62 -12.51 0.26
C ASP A 6 12.47 -11.49 0.18
N ILE A 7 12.26 -10.71 1.24
CA ILE A 7 11.23 -9.67 1.31
C ILE A 7 11.53 -8.51 0.34
N GLU A 8 12.79 -8.10 0.23
CA GLU A 8 13.21 -7.10 -0.76
C GLU A 8 12.87 -7.57 -2.18
N ALA A 9 13.33 -8.78 -2.54
CA ALA A 9 13.10 -9.32 -3.87
C ALA A 9 11.61 -9.57 -4.16
N MET A 10 10.85 -9.99 -3.15
CA MET A 10 9.39 -10.14 -3.23
C MET A 10 8.70 -8.81 -3.56
N LEU A 11 8.99 -7.76 -2.79
CA LEU A 11 8.36 -6.46 -3.02
C LEU A 11 8.80 -5.87 -4.37
N ASP A 12 10.07 -5.98 -4.74
CA ASP A 12 10.56 -5.48 -6.03
C ASP A 12 9.86 -6.18 -7.21
N ARG A 13 9.60 -7.50 -7.11
CA ARG A 13 8.81 -8.23 -8.13
C ARG A 13 7.37 -7.72 -8.19
N ALA A 14 6.69 -7.58 -7.05
CA ALA A 14 5.31 -7.09 -7.02
C ALA A 14 5.19 -5.67 -7.59
N ILE A 15 6.17 -4.80 -7.30
CA ILE A 15 6.23 -3.45 -7.86
C ILE A 15 6.45 -3.50 -9.37
N ALA A 16 7.41 -4.28 -9.86
CA ALA A 16 7.71 -4.39 -11.29
C ALA A 16 6.55 -4.99 -12.09
N ASP A 17 5.82 -5.94 -11.51
CA ASP A 17 4.65 -6.59 -12.13
C ASP A 17 3.48 -5.61 -12.31
N VAL A 18 3.30 -4.65 -11.40
CA VAL A 18 2.11 -3.77 -11.37
C VAL A 18 2.41 -2.37 -11.91
N PHE A 19 3.54 -1.78 -11.54
CA PHE A 19 3.86 -0.38 -11.84
C PHE A 19 4.91 -0.29 -12.94
N HIS A 20 4.47 -0.06 -14.18
CA HIS A 20 5.32 0.04 -15.35
C HIS A 20 4.95 1.24 -16.23
N GLY A 21 5.91 1.76 -16.99
CA GLY A 21 5.72 2.85 -17.97
C GLY A 21 5.35 4.21 -17.37
N GLU A 22 4.09 4.34 -16.96
CA GLU A 22 3.45 5.58 -16.49
C GLU A 22 3.75 5.94 -15.03
N PHE A 23 4.58 5.14 -14.35
CA PHE A 23 4.94 5.33 -12.96
C PHE A 23 6.43 5.59 -12.81
N VAL A 24 6.78 6.32 -11.76
CA VAL A 24 8.16 6.51 -11.29
C VAL A 24 8.25 5.90 -9.91
N THR A 25 9.23 5.02 -9.71
CA THR A 25 9.53 4.43 -8.40
C THR A 25 10.78 5.06 -7.80
N ARG A 26 10.77 5.22 -6.48
CA ARG A 26 11.92 5.69 -5.69
C ARG A 26 12.03 4.85 -4.43
N ASP A 27 13.26 4.65 -3.97
CA ASP A 27 13.46 4.00 -2.67
C ASP A 27 12.94 4.91 -1.55
N ASP A 28 12.08 4.35 -0.68
CA ASP A 28 11.67 4.98 0.57
C ASP A 28 12.46 4.34 1.71
N VAL A 29 13.42 5.09 2.26
CA VAL A 29 14.37 4.62 3.26
C VAL A 29 13.90 4.98 4.67
N SER A 30 14.22 4.12 5.63
CA SER A 30 13.90 4.31 7.04
C SER A 30 15.00 3.79 7.93
N ASP A 31 15.15 4.44 9.08
CA ASP A 31 16.01 3.97 10.17
C ASP A 31 15.30 2.92 11.05
N ASP A 32 14.02 2.63 10.81
CA ASP A 32 13.26 1.61 11.54
C ASP A 32 13.72 0.20 11.13
N PRO A 33 14.33 -0.60 12.03
CA PRO A 33 14.86 -1.91 11.69
C PRO A 33 13.76 -2.95 11.39
N THR A 34 12.50 -2.67 11.72
CA THR A 34 11.36 -3.52 11.35
C THR A 34 10.94 -3.35 9.89
N TRP A 35 11.47 -2.32 9.24
CA TRP A 35 11.10 -1.89 7.92
C TRP A 35 12.21 -2.27 6.94
N ILE A 36 11.95 -3.32 6.16
CA ILE A 36 12.98 -3.99 5.34
C ILE A 36 13.05 -3.34 3.96
N ARG A 37 11.90 -3.08 3.34
CA ARG A 37 11.84 -2.47 2.00
C ARG A 37 10.72 -1.44 1.94
N GLY A 38 11.02 -0.29 1.36
CA GLY A 38 10.07 0.78 1.09
C GLY A 38 10.24 1.31 -0.33
N VAL A 39 9.12 1.53 -1.01
CA VAL A 39 9.09 2.08 -2.37
C VAL A 39 8.01 3.16 -2.45
N GLU A 40 8.41 4.37 -2.82
CA GLU A 40 7.49 5.44 -3.23
C GLU A 40 7.16 5.25 -4.71
N VAL A 41 5.87 5.30 -5.05
CA VAL A 41 5.38 5.21 -6.43
C VAL A 41 4.58 6.47 -6.75
N ILE A 42 4.97 7.14 -7.83
CA ILE A 42 4.38 8.39 -8.30
C ILE A 42 3.80 8.16 -9.70
N SER A 43 2.58 8.63 -9.95
CA SER A 43 2.01 8.66 -11.29
C SER A 43 2.59 9.81 -12.12
N ARG A 44 3.02 9.53 -13.36
CA ARG A 44 3.48 10.56 -14.32
C ARG A 44 2.34 11.40 -14.89
N THR A 45 1.12 10.85 -14.90
CA THR A 45 -0.06 11.54 -15.44
C THR A 45 -0.85 12.27 -14.36
N ARG A 46 -0.61 11.93 -13.09
CA ARG A 46 -1.27 12.50 -11.90
C ARG A 46 -0.28 12.65 -10.76
N GLU A 47 0.60 13.64 -10.89
CA GLU A 47 1.69 13.89 -9.93
C GLU A 47 1.19 14.27 -8.52
N ASP A 48 -0.10 14.62 -8.37
CA ASP A 48 -0.74 14.84 -7.08
C ASP A 48 -1.03 13.53 -6.32
N ARG A 49 -0.88 12.37 -6.95
CA ARG A 49 -1.11 11.06 -6.35
C ARG A 49 0.19 10.29 -6.19
N ILE A 50 0.49 9.99 -4.93
CA ILE A 50 1.67 9.25 -4.51
C ILE A 50 1.20 8.15 -3.58
N VAL A 51 1.81 6.99 -3.68
CA VAL A 51 1.65 5.90 -2.71
C VAL A 51 3.02 5.46 -2.24
N ILE A 52 3.08 5.00 -1.01
CA ILE A 52 4.28 4.43 -0.42
C ILE A 52 3.95 3.01 -0.01
N ILE A 53 4.71 2.05 -0.54
CA ILE A 53 4.52 0.62 -0.30
C ILE A 53 5.69 0.11 0.51
N ARG A 54 5.38 -0.63 1.57
CA ARG A 54 6.30 -0.90 2.67
C ARG A 54 6.16 -2.33 3.12
N ALA A 55 7.28 -3.04 3.27
CA ALA A 55 7.30 -4.40 3.78
C ALA A 55 8.30 -4.53 4.93
N GLY A 56 7.88 -5.26 5.96
CA GLY A 56 8.71 -5.78 7.03
C GLY A 56 8.53 -7.29 7.14
N ARG A 57 9.16 -7.90 8.15
CA ARG A 57 9.11 -9.37 8.30
C ARG A 57 7.69 -9.90 8.47
N ALA A 58 6.91 -9.24 9.32
CA ALA A 58 5.58 -9.70 9.71
C ALA A 58 4.45 -8.85 9.11
N TRP A 59 4.75 -7.97 8.14
CA TRP A 59 3.76 -7.03 7.65
C TRP A 59 4.08 -6.49 6.26
N ILE A 60 3.04 -6.11 5.52
CA ILE A 60 3.13 -5.28 4.33
C ILE A 60 2.05 -4.20 4.41
N GLY A 61 2.33 -3.00 3.92
CA GLY A 61 1.36 -1.92 3.94
C GLY A 61 1.53 -0.92 2.82
N GLY A 62 0.43 -0.24 2.52
CA GLY A 62 0.35 0.91 1.63
C GLY A 62 -0.01 2.16 2.41
N PHE A 63 0.63 3.28 2.09
CA PHE A 63 0.34 4.58 2.66
C PHE A 63 0.13 5.62 1.57
N ILE A 64 -0.85 6.50 1.75
CA ILE A 64 -1.21 7.58 0.83
C ILE A 64 -0.97 8.92 1.54
N PRO A 65 0.20 9.55 1.34
CA PRO A 65 0.62 10.73 2.10
C PRO A 65 -0.37 11.89 2.01
N GLN A 66 -0.94 12.13 0.83
CA GLN A 66 -1.87 13.24 0.59
C GLN A 66 -3.15 13.15 1.40
N LEU A 67 -3.55 11.93 1.75
CA LEU A 67 -4.75 11.67 2.52
C LEU A 67 -4.44 11.36 3.99
N GLY A 68 -3.18 11.13 4.34
CA GLY A 68 -2.77 10.72 5.69
C GLY A 68 -3.41 9.40 6.11
N ILE A 69 -3.63 8.49 5.15
CA ILE A 69 -4.26 7.19 5.37
C ILE A 69 -3.36 6.07 4.87
N GLY A 70 -3.51 4.89 5.46
CA GLY A 70 -2.82 3.70 4.97
C GLY A 70 -3.62 2.44 5.30
N ALA A 71 -3.09 1.32 4.89
CA ALA A 71 -3.59 0.02 5.27
C ALA A 71 -2.40 -0.92 5.41
N GLN A 72 -2.40 -1.73 6.46
CA GLN A 72 -1.36 -2.73 6.71
C GLN A 72 -1.99 -4.12 6.85
N MET A 73 -1.40 -5.09 6.17
CA MET A 73 -1.63 -6.51 6.42
C MET A 73 -0.54 -7.01 7.36
N VAL A 74 -0.93 -7.75 8.39
CA VAL A 74 -0.01 -8.39 9.34
C VAL A 74 -0.12 -9.88 9.13
N ASP A 75 1.03 -10.52 8.92
CA ASP A 75 1.16 -11.96 8.81
C ASP A 75 2.46 -12.39 9.51
N GLU A 76 2.31 -13.05 10.64
CA GLU A 76 3.40 -13.51 11.49
C GLU A 76 4.08 -14.78 10.95
N ASP A 77 3.45 -15.48 9.99
CA ASP A 77 4.04 -16.62 9.33
C ASP A 77 5.08 -16.15 8.29
N ASP A 78 6.24 -16.81 8.23
CA ASP A 78 7.28 -16.48 7.23
C ASP A 78 6.95 -17.09 5.83
N ASP A 79 5.67 -17.17 5.44
CA ASP A 79 5.24 -17.62 4.11
C ASP A 79 5.41 -16.49 3.08
N ILE A 80 6.59 -16.49 2.45
CA ILE A 80 6.94 -15.51 1.42
C ILE A 80 6.03 -15.60 0.19
N ALA A 81 5.55 -16.78 -0.18
CA ALA A 81 4.73 -16.94 -1.38
C ALA A 81 3.36 -16.30 -1.19
N TYR A 82 2.74 -16.53 -0.03
CA TYR A 82 1.50 -15.86 0.36
C TYR A 82 1.68 -14.34 0.42
N LYS A 83 2.74 -13.87 1.09
CA LYS A 83 3.08 -12.44 1.17
C LYS A 83 3.29 -11.81 -0.20
N GLU A 84 3.89 -12.53 -1.14
CA GLU A 84 4.09 -12.03 -2.51
C GLU A 84 2.75 -11.84 -3.24
N GLU A 85 1.82 -12.79 -3.10
CA GLU A 85 0.50 -12.69 -3.70
C GLU A 85 -0.29 -11.51 -3.12
N GLU A 86 -0.30 -11.35 -1.80
CA GLU A 86 -0.97 -10.24 -1.14
C GLU A 86 -0.30 -8.89 -1.46
N SER A 87 1.02 -8.87 -1.63
CA SER A 87 1.76 -7.70 -2.12
C SER A 87 1.26 -7.27 -3.50
N ARG A 88 1.08 -8.23 -4.43
CA ARG A 88 0.55 -7.93 -5.76
C ARG A 88 -0.87 -7.37 -5.69
N LYS A 89 -1.75 -7.94 -4.86
CA LYS A 89 -3.14 -7.45 -4.71
C LYS A 89 -3.18 -6.03 -4.15
N LEU A 90 -2.40 -5.76 -3.10
CA LEU A 90 -2.25 -4.41 -2.55
C LEU A 90 -1.70 -3.43 -3.60
N CYS A 91 -0.68 -3.83 -4.36
CA CYS A 91 -0.12 -3.01 -5.43
C CYS A 91 -1.18 -2.66 -6.49
N ARG A 92 -2.02 -3.62 -6.90
CA ARG A 92 -3.12 -3.35 -7.86
C ARG A 92 -4.16 -2.39 -7.32
N ALA A 93 -4.51 -2.49 -6.04
CA ALA A 93 -5.42 -1.53 -5.40
C ALA A 93 -4.82 -0.10 -5.42
N LEU A 94 -3.54 0.03 -5.06
CA LEU A 94 -2.85 1.31 -5.07
C LEU A 94 -2.63 1.86 -6.49
N HIS A 95 -2.41 1.00 -7.48
CA HIS A 95 -2.39 1.36 -8.89
C HIS A 95 -3.72 2.01 -9.31
N SER A 96 -4.85 1.39 -8.98
CA SER A 96 -6.18 1.96 -9.23
C SER A 96 -6.32 3.35 -8.59
N TYR A 97 -5.86 3.54 -7.36
CA TYR A 97 -5.83 4.87 -6.74
C TYR A 97 -4.97 5.88 -7.54
N LEU A 98 -3.76 5.50 -7.95
CA LEU A 98 -2.88 6.38 -8.73
C LEU A 98 -3.50 6.79 -10.08
N GLU A 99 -4.30 5.92 -10.70
CA GLU A 99 -5.02 6.21 -11.94
C GLU A 99 -6.28 7.06 -11.74
N GLY A 100 -6.69 7.30 -10.50
CA GLY A 100 -7.89 8.09 -10.19
C GLY A 100 -9.06 7.29 -9.66
N GLY A 101 -8.92 5.98 -9.54
CA GLY A 101 -9.91 5.09 -8.96
C GLY A 101 -10.10 5.27 -7.47
N GLY A 102 -11.11 4.56 -6.96
CA GLY A 102 -11.50 4.54 -5.57
C GLY A 102 -12.36 5.73 -5.13
N ARG A 103 -13.09 5.51 -4.04
CA ARG A 103 -14.01 6.47 -3.43
C ARG A 103 -13.44 6.99 -2.13
N VAL A 104 -13.03 8.26 -2.15
CA VAL A 104 -12.58 8.96 -0.94
C VAL A 104 -13.79 9.49 -0.19
N THR A 105 -13.91 9.15 1.09
CA THR A 105 -14.91 9.71 2.01
C THR A 105 -14.19 10.56 3.05
N GLN A 106 -14.64 11.79 3.23
CA GLN A 106 -14.16 12.67 4.30
C GLN A 106 -15.29 12.90 5.30
N ARG A 107 -15.03 12.62 6.58
CA ARG A 107 -15.96 12.89 7.68
C ARG A 107 -15.35 13.88 8.65
N ARG A 108 -16.13 14.87 9.10
CA ARG A 108 -15.71 15.74 10.21
C ARG A 108 -15.62 14.90 11.47
N ARG A 109 -14.55 15.09 12.26
CA ARG A 109 -14.45 14.46 13.58
C ARG A 109 -15.52 15.06 14.50
N LEU A 110 -16.30 14.20 15.15
CA LEU A 110 -17.35 14.63 16.09
C LEU A 110 -16.79 15.25 17.38
N PHE A 111 -15.53 14.92 17.74
CA PHE A 111 -14.81 15.48 18.88
C PHE A 111 -13.34 15.73 18.50
N GLY A 112 -13.02 16.93 18.04
CA GLY A 112 -11.66 17.38 17.69
C GLY A 112 -11.60 18.28 16.45
N ARG A 113 -10.48 19.01 16.27
CA ARG A 113 -10.19 19.72 15.01
C ARG A 113 -9.75 18.69 13.95
N GLY A 114 -10.36 18.73 12.78
CA GLY A 114 -9.94 17.98 11.59
C GLY A 114 -11.00 17.08 10.96
N SER A 115 -10.66 16.49 9.82
CA SER A 115 -11.43 15.47 9.12
C SER A 115 -10.71 14.11 9.20
N THR A 116 -11.47 13.02 9.20
CA THR A 116 -10.96 11.68 8.90
C THR A 116 -11.23 11.38 7.44
N SER A 117 -10.19 10.96 6.72
CA SER A 117 -10.32 10.42 5.37
C SER A 117 -10.36 8.90 5.42
N GLU A 118 -11.13 8.33 4.52
CA GLU A 118 -11.15 6.90 4.22
C GLU A 118 -11.17 6.77 2.69
N LEU A 119 -10.50 5.77 2.16
CA LEU A 119 -10.52 5.43 0.74
C LEU A 119 -10.96 3.98 0.59
N ALA A 120 -11.98 3.74 -0.22
CA ALA A 120 -12.41 2.42 -0.64
C ALA A 120 -12.04 2.21 -2.11
N ILE A 121 -11.45 1.07 -2.46
CA ILE A 121 -11.06 0.70 -3.84
C ILE A 121 -11.54 -0.71 -4.12
N GLU A 122 -12.36 -0.89 -5.14
CA GLU A 122 -12.73 -2.22 -5.63
C GLU A 122 -11.79 -2.62 -6.77
N VAL A 123 -11.08 -3.73 -6.62
CA VAL A 123 -10.19 -4.30 -7.64
C VAL A 123 -10.17 -5.81 -7.52
N ASP A 124 -10.17 -6.52 -8.65
CA ASP A 124 -10.11 -7.99 -8.72
C ASP A 124 -11.19 -8.72 -7.86
N GLY A 125 -12.35 -8.11 -7.66
CA GLY A 125 -13.43 -8.66 -6.84
C GLY A 125 -13.25 -8.49 -5.33
N PHE A 126 -12.32 -7.64 -4.90
CA PHE A 126 -12.10 -7.29 -3.49
C PHE A 126 -12.29 -5.79 -3.25
N GLU A 127 -12.96 -5.42 -2.16
CA GLU A 127 -12.94 -4.03 -1.65
C GLU A 127 -11.77 -3.85 -0.66
N TRP A 128 -10.88 -2.92 -0.98
CA TRP A 128 -9.76 -2.48 -0.16
C TRP A 128 -10.10 -1.17 0.54
N ARG A 129 -9.85 -1.10 1.85
CA ARG A 129 -10.13 0.11 2.67
C ARG A 129 -8.86 0.64 3.32
N PHE A 130 -8.62 1.93 3.13
CA PHE A 130 -7.52 2.69 3.71
C PHE A 130 -8.06 3.79 4.62
N GLY A 131 -7.40 3.99 5.75
CA GLY A 131 -7.81 4.88 6.82
C GLY A 131 -6.66 5.17 7.78
N HIS A 132 -6.93 5.93 8.83
CA HIS A 132 -5.89 6.40 9.77
C HIS A 132 -5.41 5.31 10.75
N ARG A 133 -6.12 4.19 10.88
CA ARG A 133 -5.81 3.06 11.79
C ARG A 133 -6.24 1.71 11.22
N SER A 134 -6.31 1.60 9.90
CA SER A 134 -6.80 0.39 9.25
C SER A 134 -5.70 -0.65 9.16
N CYS A 135 -5.97 -1.82 9.74
CA CYS A 135 -5.49 -3.05 9.13
C CYS A 135 -6.24 -3.23 7.79
N VAL A 136 -5.58 -3.74 6.76
CA VAL A 136 -6.21 -4.10 5.48
C VAL A 136 -7.31 -5.13 5.77
N TRP A 137 -8.53 -4.86 5.29
CA TRP A 137 -9.61 -5.85 5.22
C TRP A 137 -10.05 -5.94 3.75
N ALA A 138 -9.35 -6.74 2.95
CA ALA A 138 -9.85 -7.14 1.64
C ALA A 138 -11.01 -8.12 1.89
N HIS A 139 -12.19 -7.80 1.38
CA HIS A 139 -13.36 -8.66 1.48
C HIS A 139 -13.91 -8.92 0.08
N PRO A 140 -14.33 -10.17 -0.23
CA PRO A 140 -14.97 -10.47 -1.49
C PRO A 140 -16.21 -9.59 -1.68
N VAL A 141 -16.36 -9.01 -2.86
CA VAL A 141 -17.53 -8.23 -3.28
C VAL A 141 -18.64 -9.15 -3.79
#